data_AF-A0A3B4FSB8-F1
#
_entry.id   AF-A0A3B4FSB8-F1
#
_cell.length_a   1.000
_cell.length_b   1.000
_cell.length_c   1.000
_cell.angle_alpha   90.00
_cell.angle_beta   90.00
_cell.angle_gamma   90.00
#
_symmetry.space_group_name_H-M   'P 1'
#
loop_
_entity.id
_entity.type
_entity.pdbx_description
1 polymer ?
#
loop_
_entity_poly.entity_id
_entity_poly.type
_entity_poly.pdbx_seq_one_letter_code
_entity_poly.pdbx_strand_id
1 'polypeptide(L)'
;MYKQINFTKTTKQLSLFLLQVLLSSGNFAKKDVMFGLNKDEGTYFAVYAVPGFNNTGQSLITRKEFLAGVTLAMDTASDVMRDAAIFHYTDWTDVDNRVKNRDSVCSLVGDQMFICPVLDFAHRLSQHGGKPFVYLFDHHSSVNPWPEWMGAMHGYEIEFVFGMPLNASLGYTKEEVNMTKKFMKHWANFARTG
;
A
#
# COMPACT_ATOMS: atom_id res chain seq x y z
N MET A 1 -2.99 -27.40 5.41
CA MET A 1 -3.49 -27.80 4.08
C MET A 1 -4.24 -26.62 3.47
N TYR A 2 -3.51 -25.61 2.98
CA TYR A 2 -4.12 -24.45 2.33
C TYR A 2 -4.25 -24.75 0.83
N LYS A 3 -5.46 -24.93 0.34
CA LYS A 3 -5.73 -24.98 -1.10
C LYS A 3 -5.61 -23.55 -1.64
N GLN A 4 -4.50 -23.26 -2.30
CA GLN A 4 -4.36 -22.05 -3.10
C GLN A 4 -5.31 -22.19 -4.29
N ILE A 5 -6.39 -21.39 -4.31
CA ILE A 5 -7.29 -21.33 -5.45
C ILE A 5 -6.56 -20.54 -6.54
N ASN A 6 -5.95 -21.26 -7.48
CA ASN A 6 -5.27 -20.66 -8.62
C ASN A 6 -6.30 -20.24 -9.67
N PHE A 7 -6.70 -18.97 -9.63
CA PHE A 7 -7.45 -18.36 -10.73
C PHE A 7 -6.55 -18.24 -11.96
N THR A 8 -7.00 -18.76 -13.10
CA THR A 8 -6.32 -18.59 -14.38
C THR A 8 -6.32 -17.12 -14.80
N LYS A 9 -5.36 -16.72 -15.64
CA LYS A 9 -5.18 -15.34 -16.11
C LYS A 9 -6.48 -14.76 -16.71
N THR A 10 -7.23 -15.59 -17.43
CA THR A 10 -8.54 -15.26 -18.01
C THR A 10 -9.61 -14.98 -16.94
N THR A 11 -9.67 -15.80 -15.88
CA THR A 11 -10.66 -15.61 -14.81
C THR A 11 -10.38 -14.35 -13.98
N LYS A 12 -9.10 -14.00 -13.76
CA LYS A 12 -8.71 -12.73 -13.13
C LYS A 12 -9.15 -11.52 -13.97
N GLN A 13 -9.00 -11.60 -15.29
CA GLN A 13 -9.38 -10.52 -16.20
C GLN A 13 -10.90 -10.32 -16.25
N LEU A 14 -11.68 -11.41 -16.25
CA LEU A 14 -13.15 -11.36 -16.16
C LEU A 14 -13.65 -10.78 -14.84
N SER A 15 -13.03 -11.11 -13.70
CA SER A 15 -13.43 -10.55 -12.40
C SER A 15 -13.10 -9.06 -12.29
N LEU A 16 -11.94 -8.63 -12.79
CA LEU A 16 -11.56 -7.23 -12.87
C LEU A 16 -12.51 -6.43 -13.77
N PHE A 17 -12.89 -6.98 -14.92
CA PHE A 17 -13.83 -6.35 -15.84
C PHE A 17 -15.21 -6.17 -15.19
N LEU A 18 -15.75 -7.21 -14.56
CA LEU A 18 -17.04 -7.13 -13.86
C LEU A 18 -17.02 -6.07 -12.74
N LEU A 19 -15.93 -6.02 -11.96
CA LEU A 19 -15.77 -5.02 -10.91
C LEU A 19 -15.78 -3.60 -11.47
N GLN A 20 -15.04 -3.36 -12.56
CA GLN A 20 -15.04 -2.06 -13.24
C GLN A 20 -16.42 -1.67 -13.78
N VAL A 21 -17.19 -2.63 -14.31
CA VAL A 21 -18.56 -2.39 -14.78
C VAL A 21 -19.49 -2.02 -13.62
N LEU A 22 -19.42 -2.73 -12.49
CA LEU A 22 -20.23 -2.40 -11.31
C LEU A 22 -19.87 -1.02 -10.75
N LEU A 23 -18.58 -0.70 -10.67
CA LEU A 23 -18.10 0.60 -10.21
C LEU A 23 -18.51 1.75 -11.13
N SER A 24 -18.46 1.54 -12.44
CA SER A 24 -18.80 2.59 -13.41
C SER A 24 -20.31 2.81 -13.56
N SER A 25 -21.12 1.79 -13.26
CA SER A 25 -22.58 1.88 -13.31
C SER A 25 -23.21 2.33 -11.99
N GLY A 26 -22.43 2.47 -10.92
CA GLY A 26 -22.96 2.78 -9.59
C GLY A 26 -23.78 1.64 -8.98
N ASN A 27 -23.70 0.42 -9.52
CA ASN A 27 -24.51 -0.72 -9.10
C ASN A 27 -23.86 -1.45 -7.91
N PHE A 28 -23.72 -0.72 -6.80
CA PHE A 28 -23.18 -1.21 -5.54
C PHE A 28 -23.85 -0.50 -4.36
N ALA A 29 -23.65 -1.02 -3.15
CA ALA A 29 -24.23 -0.43 -1.95
C ALA A 29 -23.62 0.95 -1.67
N LYS A 30 -24.49 1.96 -1.59
CA LYS A 30 -24.11 3.35 -1.29
C LYS A 30 -24.06 3.53 0.22
N LYS A 31 -22.94 3.13 0.80
CA LYS A 31 -22.67 3.22 2.24
C LYS A 31 -21.53 4.20 2.49
N ASP A 32 -21.46 4.67 3.73
CA ASP A 32 -20.28 5.35 4.23
C ASP A 32 -19.19 4.28 4.38
N VAL A 33 -18.00 4.53 3.81
CA VAL A 33 -16.88 3.57 3.80
C VAL A 33 -15.61 4.28 4.24
N MET A 34 -14.92 3.67 5.21
CA MET A 34 -13.61 4.13 5.66
C MET A 34 -12.51 3.31 4.98
N PHE A 35 -11.54 3.98 4.38
CA PHE A 35 -10.35 3.40 3.77
C PHE A 35 -9.12 3.83 4.56
N GLY A 36 -8.20 2.88 4.77
CA GLY A 36 -6.87 3.14 5.29
C GLY A 36 -5.82 2.91 4.22
N LEU A 37 -4.83 3.79 4.19
CA LEU A 37 -3.59 3.62 3.44
C LEU A 37 -2.42 3.89 4.37
N ASN A 38 -1.33 3.17 4.17
CA ASN A 38 -0.06 3.47 4.83
C ASN A 38 0.82 4.26 3.86
N LYS A 39 1.81 5.01 4.38
CA LYS A 39 2.69 5.80 3.52
C LYS A 39 3.59 4.94 2.63
N ASP A 40 4.09 3.83 3.17
CA ASP A 40 5.13 3.02 2.55
C ASP A 40 4.60 1.61 2.19
N GLU A 41 3.42 1.53 1.58
CA GLU A 41 2.70 0.28 1.26
C GLU A 41 3.56 -0.75 0.50
N GLY A 42 4.45 -0.30 -0.39
CA GLY A 42 5.21 -1.18 -1.26
C GLY A 42 6.47 -1.80 -0.65
N THR A 43 6.97 -1.29 0.48
CA THR A 43 8.30 -1.66 1.00
C THR A 43 8.35 -3.13 1.42
N TYR A 44 7.32 -3.63 2.08
CA TYR A 44 7.19 -5.04 2.48
C TYR A 44 7.28 -5.98 1.27
N PHE A 45 6.54 -5.68 0.20
CA PHE A 45 6.46 -6.53 -0.99
C PHE A 45 7.75 -6.49 -1.82
N ALA A 46 8.42 -5.33 -1.87
CA ALA A 46 9.69 -5.19 -2.59
C ALA A 46 10.75 -6.16 -2.08
N VAL A 47 10.80 -6.41 -0.76
CA VAL A 47 11.73 -7.38 -0.14
C VAL A 47 11.60 -8.80 -0.69
N TYR A 48 10.38 -9.21 -1.07
CA TYR A 48 10.12 -10.57 -1.55
C TYR A 48 10.08 -10.70 -3.07
N ALA A 49 10.07 -9.58 -3.80
CA ALA A 49 9.85 -9.59 -5.25
C ALA A 49 11.01 -8.96 -6.03
N VAL A 50 11.64 -7.90 -5.53
CA VAL A 50 12.57 -7.08 -6.31
C VAL A 50 14.02 -7.49 -6.03
N PRO A 51 14.84 -7.78 -7.07
CA PRO A 51 16.26 -8.09 -6.89
C PRO A 51 17.01 -6.97 -6.16
N GLY A 52 17.95 -7.36 -5.29
CA GLY A 52 18.78 -6.42 -4.53
C GLY A 52 18.20 -6.00 -3.17
N PHE A 53 16.92 -6.33 -2.89
CA PHE A 53 16.32 -6.11 -1.58
C PHE A 53 16.62 -7.24 -0.60
N ASN A 54 16.66 -6.88 0.68
CA ASN A 54 16.65 -7.80 1.81
C ASN A 54 16.04 -7.13 3.05
N ASN A 55 15.80 -7.91 4.10
CA ASN A 55 15.17 -7.44 5.34
C ASN A 55 16.16 -7.10 6.47
N THR A 56 17.47 -7.09 6.20
CA THR A 56 18.52 -6.85 7.22
C THR A 56 19.40 -5.65 6.92
N GLY A 57 19.50 -5.25 5.66
CA GLY A 57 20.34 -4.17 5.16
C GLY A 57 19.52 -3.01 4.60
N GLN A 58 20.23 -2.08 3.97
CA GLN A 58 19.68 -0.83 3.44
C GLN A 58 18.98 -0.98 2.07
N SER A 59 19.03 -2.19 1.47
CA SER A 59 18.44 -2.48 0.14
C SER A 59 18.77 -1.43 -0.92
N LEU A 60 20.02 -0.96 -0.96
CA LEU A 60 20.46 0.03 -1.93
C LEU A 60 20.55 -0.61 -3.31
N ILE A 61 19.59 -0.37 -4.19
CA ILE A 61 19.53 -1.04 -5.49
C ILE A 61 20.19 -0.22 -6.60
N THR A 62 20.79 -0.90 -7.56
CA THR A 62 21.33 -0.31 -8.78
C THR A 62 20.22 0.10 -9.74
N ARG A 63 20.56 0.92 -10.75
CA ARG A 63 19.63 1.26 -11.83
C ARG A 63 19.09 0.03 -12.56
N LYS A 64 19.93 -1.00 -12.77
CA LYS A 64 19.54 -2.27 -13.39
C LYS A 64 18.49 -3.01 -12.56
N GLU A 65 18.67 -3.05 -11.24
CA GLU A 65 17.73 -3.68 -10.31
C GLU A 65 16.41 -2.90 -10.23
N PHE A 66 16.44 -1.57 -10.27
CA PHE A 66 15.24 -0.74 -10.41
C PHE A 66 14.43 -1.12 -11.66
N LEU A 67 15.06 -1.17 -12.84
CA LEU A 67 14.37 -1.52 -14.09
C LEU A 67 13.79 -2.95 -14.05
N ALA A 68 14.52 -3.89 -13.45
CA ALA A 68 14.01 -5.25 -13.21
C ALA A 68 12.81 -5.24 -12.25
N GLY A 69 12.86 -4.43 -11.19
CA GLY A 69 11.77 -4.24 -10.25
C GLY A 69 10.50 -3.66 -10.90
N VAL A 70 10.63 -2.66 -11.77
CA VAL A 70 9.49 -2.15 -12.56
C VAL A 70 8.88 -3.24 -13.43
N THR A 71 9.72 -4.04 -14.08
CA THR A 71 9.27 -5.15 -14.93
C THR A 71 8.49 -6.19 -14.13
N LEU A 72 8.93 -6.50 -12.90
CA LEU A 72 8.27 -7.46 -12.02
C LEU A 72 6.99 -6.90 -11.40
N ALA A 73 6.98 -5.63 -11.00
CA ALA A 73 5.79 -4.96 -10.49
C ALA A 73 4.69 -4.88 -11.56
N MET A 74 5.08 -4.63 -12.81
CA MET A 74 4.19 -4.41 -13.96
C MET A 74 4.25 -5.55 -14.99
N ASP A 75 4.22 -6.80 -14.52
CA ASP A 75 4.40 -8.02 -15.34
C ASP A 75 3.35 -8.20 -16.45
N THR A 76 2.17 -7.64 -16.24
CA THR A 76 1.01 -7.71 -17.15
C THR A 76 0.83 -6.44 -17.99
N ALA A 77 1.60 -5.38 -17.72
CA ALA A 77 1.52 -4.13 -18.45
C ALA A 77 2.15 -4.25 -19.86
N SER A 78 1.81 -3.30 -20.75
CA SER A 78 2.51 -3.16 -22.02
C SER A 78 3.89 -2.51 -21.83
N ASP A 79 4.77 -2.62 -22.83
CA ASP A 79 6.07 -1.94 -22.81
C ASP A 79 5.91 -0.42 -22.66
N VAL A 80 4.95 0.18 -23.37
CA VAL A 80 4.66 1.62 -23.28
C VAL A 80 4.26 2.03 -21.86
N MET A 81 3.47 1.21 -21.16
CA MET A 81 3.09 1.48 -19.77
C MET A 81 4.28 1.33 -18.82
N ARG A 82 5.15 0.34 -19.05
CA ARG A 82 6.39 0.19 -18.28
C ARG A 82 7.33 1.37 -18.50
N ASP A 83 7.50 1.82 -19.74
CA ASP A 83 8.34 2.97 -20.08
C ASP A 83 7.81 4.25 -19.44
N ALA A 84 6.49 4.44 -19.43
CA ALA A 84 5.85 5.55 -18.72
C ALA A 84 6.08 5.49 -17.21
N ALA A 85 6.00 4.31 -16.60
CA ALA A 85 6.30 4.12 -15.17
C ALA A 85 7.79 4.37 -14.88
N ILE A 86 8.70 3.83 -15.68
CA ILE A 86 10.13 4.12 -15.58
C ILE A 86 10.35 5.63 -15.64
N PHE A 87 9.70 6.31 -16.58
CA PHE A 87 9.83 7.76 -16.73
C PHE A 87 9.33 8.53 -15.50
N HIS A 88 8.16 8.15 -14.97
CA HIS A 88 7.53 8.82 -13.84
C HIS A 88 8.30 8.61 -12.52
N TYR A 89 8.77 7.38 -12.26
CA TYR A 89 9.44 6.99 -11.03
C TYR A 89 10.97 7.09 -11.10
N THR A 90 11.53 7.69 -12.16
CA THR A 90 12.97 7.96 -12.21
C THR A 90 13.24 9.38 -11.73
N ASP A 91 14.10 9.53 -10.74
CA ASP A 91 14.73 10.83 -10.50
C ASP A 91 15.80 11.07 -11.57
N TRP A 92 15.46 11.91 -12.55
CA TRP A 92 16.33 12.26 -13.67
C TRP A 92 17.52 13.16 -13.29
N THR A 93 17.57 13.69 -12.07
CA THR A 93 18.73 14.46 -11.57
C THR A 93 19.91 13.56 -11.20
N ASP A 94 19.65 12.30 -10.83
CA ASP A 94 20.66 11.30 -10.48
C ASP A 94 20.08 9.89 -10.63
N VAL A 95 20.17 9.35 -11.84
CA VAL A 95 19.57 8.05 -12.20
C VAL A 95 20.28 6.85 -11.54
N ASP A 96 21.52 7.02 -11.10
CA ASP A 96 22.31 5.96 -10.48
C ASP A 96 22.23 6.01 -8.94
N ASN A 97 21.47 6.95 -8.38
CA ASN A 97 21.26 7.05 -6.95
C ASN A 97 20.56 5.79 -6.40
N ARG A 98 21.28 5.02 -5.59
CA ARG A 98 20.77 3.73 -5.12
C ARG A 98 19.64 3.84 -4.09
N VAL A 99 19.61 4.94 -3.33
CA VAL A 99 18.53 5.23 -2.38
C VAL A 99 17.27 5.62 -3.15
N LYS A 100 17.38 6.56 -4.10
CA LYS A 100 16.21 6.99 -4.89
C LYS A 100 15.66 5.87 -5.75
N ASN A 101 16.51 5.02 -6.32
CA ASN A 101 16.07 3.84 -7.06
C ASN A 101 15.29 2.87 -6.14
N ARG A 102 15.77 2.61 -4.91
CA ARG A 102 15.06 1.80 -3.91
C ARG A 102 13.70 2.39 -3.57
N ASP A 103 13.67 3.66 -3.19
CA ASP A 103 12.45 4.32 -2.72
C ASP A 103 11.43 4.40 -3.84
N SER A 104 11.86 4.73 -5.07
CA SER A 104 10.94 4.90 -6.20
C SER A 104 10.31 3.60 -6.67
N VAL A 105 11.04 2.47 -6.66
CA VAL A 105 10.41 1.18 -6.98
C VAL A 105 9.46 0.73 -5.87
N CYS A 106 9.75 1.02 -4.60
CA CYS A 106 8.80 0.80 -3.50
C CYS A 106 7.54 1.65 -3.66
N SER A 107 7.66 2.92 -4.04
CA SER A 107 6.51 3.79 -4.34
C SER A 107 5.68 3.24 -5.48
N LEU A 108 6.29 2.82 -6.60
CA LEU A 108 5.57 2.19 -7.71
C LEU A 108 4.77 0.96 -7.26
N VAL A 109 5.39 0.08 -6.47
CA VAL A 109 4.71 -1.13 -5.96
C VAL A 109 3.54 -0.75 -5.06
N GLY A 110 3.71 0.20 -4.14
CA GLY A 110 2.66 0.69 -3.25
C GLY A 110 1.51 1.36 -4.00
N ASP A 111 1.84 2.22 -4.98
CA ASP A 111 0.88 2.93 -5.80
C ASP A 111 0.04 1.98 -6.64
N GLN A 112 0.69 1.04 -7.31
CA GLN A 112 0.02 0.08 -8.17
C GLN A 112 -0.87 -0.89 -7.38
N MET A 113 -0.41 -1.37 -6.22
CA MET A 113 -1.12 -2.40 -5.47
C MET A 113 -2.18 -1.86 -4.51
N PHE A 114 -1.98 -0.67 -3.94
CA PHE A 114 -2.80 -0.17 -2.83
C PHE A 114 -3.31 1.24 -3.07
N ILE A 115 -2.42 2.23 -3.20
CA ILE A 115 -2.80 3.65 -3.14
C ILE A 115 -3.72 4.02 -4.31
N CYS A 116 -3.31 3.81 -5.56
CA CYS A 116 -4.11 4.20 -6.71
C CYS A 116 -5.46 3.45 -6.79
N PRO A 117 -5.53 2.10 -6.61
CA PRO A 117 -6.81 1.39 -6.61
C PRO A 117 -7.78 1.86 -5.51
N VAL A 118 -7.28 2.11 -4.29
CA VAL A 118 -8.12 2.59 -3.17
C VAL A 118 -8.64 4.00 -3.45
N LEU A 119 -7.79 4.90 -3.96
CA LEU A 119 -8.20 6.26 -4.28
C LEU A 119 -9.17 6.32 -5.47
N ASP A 120 -8.96 5.52 -6.51
CA ASP A 120 -9.91 5.39 -7.63
C ASP A 120 -11.27 4.86 -7.14
N PHE A 121 -11.26 3.84 -6.28
CA PHE A 121 -12.49 3.31 -5.69
C PHE A 121 -13.21 4.36 -4.84
N ALA A 122 -12.50 5.05 -3.95
CA ALA A 122 -13.05 6.11 -3.12
C ALA A 122 -13.65 7.23 -3.98
N HIS A 123 -12.95 7.63 -5.05
CA HIS A 123 -13.44 8.63 -5.99
C HIS A 123 -14.74 8.18 -6.67
N ARG A 124 -14.80 6.96 -7.22
CA ARG A 124 -16.02 6.41 -7.85
C ARG A 124 -17.17 6.26 -6.87
N LEU A 125 -16.90 5.84 -5.63
CA LEU A 125 -17.90 5.77 -4.57
C LEU A 125 -18.52 7.16 -4.32
N SER A 126 -17.70 8.21 -4.27
CA SER A 126 -18.17 9.59 -4.08
C SER A 126 -19.07 10.06 -5.23
N GLN A 127 -18.74 9.71 -6.49
CA GLN A 127 -19.50 10.06 -7.68
C GLN A 127 -20.89 9.41 -7.72
N HIS A 128 -21.08 8.28 -7.04
CA HIS A 128 -22.34 7.52 -7.05
C HIS A 128 -23.13 7.64 -5.73
N GLY A 129 -22.81 8.65 -4.91
CA GLY A 129 -23.56 9.03 -3.72
C GLY A 129 -23.18 8.29 -2.43
N GLY A 130 -22.07 7.54 -2.42
CA GLY A 130 -21.46 7.06 -1.18
C GLY A 130 -20.54 8.12 -0.55
N LYS A 131 -20.17 7.93 0.72
CA LYS A 131 -19.25 8.83 1.42
C LYS A 131 -17.95 8.12 1.78
N PRO A 132 -16.87 8.32 1.02
CA PRO A 132 -15.56 7.79 1.39
C PRO A 132 -14.92 8.64 2.49
N PHE A 133 -14.34 7.98 3.49
CA PHE A 133 -13.44 8.58 4.47
C PHE A 133 -12.08 7.92 4.32
N VAL A 134 -11.07 8.66 3.90
CA VAL A 134 -9.72 8.10 3.66
C VAL A 134 -8.77 8.67 4.70
N TYR A 135 -7.98 7.81 5.35
CA TYR A 135 -6.86 8.23 6.18
C TYR A 135 -5.53 7.71 5.61
N LEU A 136 -4.47 8.48 5.86
CA LEU A 136 -3.09 8.08 5.62
C LEU A 136 -2.40 7.85 6.96
N PHE A 137 -1.90 6.63 7.17
CA PHE A 137 -1.07 6.27 8.30
C PHE A 137 0.41 6.51 7.96
N ASP A 138 0.98 7.53 8.60
CA ASP A 138 2.38 7.97 8.43
C ASP A 138 3.08 7.95 9.79
N HIS A 139 3.11 6.77 10.41
CA HIS A 139 3.85 6.56 11.66
C HIS A 139 4.64 5.26 11.58
N HIS A 140 5.95 5.34 11.80
CA HIS A 140 6.79 4.16 11.93
C HIS A 140 6.80 3.71 13.39
N SER A 141 6.21 2.55 13.65
CA SER A 141 6.10 1.97 15.00
C SER A 141 7.45 1.82 15.68
N SER A 142 7.55 2.23 16.95
CA SER A 142 8.81 2.19 17.71
C SER A 142 9.29 0.77 18.00
N VAL A 143 8.39 -0.21 17.89
CA VAL A 143 8.69 -1.64 18.12
C VAL A 143 8.76 -2.43 16.82
N ASN A 144 8.70 -1.74 15.67
CA ASN A 144 8.83 -2.38 14.37
C ASN A 144 10.24 -3.03 14.25
N PRO A 145 10.34 -4.35 14.02
CA PRO A 145 11.64 -5.02 13.90
C PRO A 145 12.29 -4.82 12.52
N TRP A 146 11.61 -4.19 11.57
CA TRP A 146 12.09 -4.02 10.19
C TRP A 146 13.03 -2.82 10.05
N PRO A 147 13.91 -2.82 9.03
CA PRO A 147 14.82 -1.71 8.77
C PRO A 147 14.10 -0.35 8.63
N GLU A 148 14.73 0.71 9.15
CA GLU A 148 14.18 2.07 9.17
C GLU A 148 13.72 2.58 7.81
N TRP A 149 14.42 2.21 6.74
CA TRP A 149 14.07 2.64 5.37
C TRP A 149 12.70 2.15 4.90
N MET A 150 12.13 1.13 5.56
CA MET A 150 10.83 0.58 5.17
C MET A 150 9.65 1.42 5.64
N GLY A 151 9.87 2.37 6.55
CA GLY A 151 8.90 3.38 6.95
C GLY A 151 7.61 2.82 7.56
N ALA A 152 6.48 3.51 7.29
CA ALA A 152 5.15 3.08 7.70
C ALA A 152 4.62 2.04 6.71
N MET A 153 5.11 0.81 6.85
CA MET A 153 4.87 -0.26 5.89
C MET A 153 3.46 -0.85 5.97
N HIS A 154 3.09 -1.60 4.92
CA HIS A 154 1.83 -2.34 4.83
C HIS A 154 1.50 -3.15 6.09
N GLY A 155 0.30 -2.95 6.64
CA GLY A 155 -0.26 -3.71 7.77
C GLY A 155 0.17 -3.27 9.17
N TYR A 156 1.12 -2.33 9.30
CA TYR A 156 1.60 -1.87 10.62
C TYR A 156 0.69 -0.84 11.30
N GLU A 157 -0.35 -0.35 10.62
CA GLU A 157 -1.43 0.42 11.23
C GLU A 157 -2.37 -0.47 12.07
N ILE A 158 -2.44 -1.78 11.76
CA ILE A 158 -3.37 -2.73 12.39
C ILE A 158 -3.16 -2.78 13.91
N GLU A 159 -1.92 -2.79 14.39
CA GLU A 159 -1.62 -2.82 15.83
C GLU A 159 -2.19 -1.59 16.57
N PHE A 160 -2.22 -0.43 15.91
CA PHE A 160 -2.80 0.81 16.44
C PHE A 160 -4.32 0.81 16.37
N VAL A 161 -4.91 0.23 15.32
CA VAL A 161 -6.37 0.07 15.20
C VAL A 161 -6.90 -0.85 16.30
N PHE A 162 -6.17 -1.92 16.64
CA PHE A 162 -6.60 -2.91 17.64
C PHE A 162 -6.12 -2.66 19.06
N GLY A 163 -5.40 -1.56 19.33
CA GLY A 163 -5.05 -1.17 20.69
C GLY A 163 -3.83 -1.88 21.28
N MET A 164 -2.96 -2.49 20.46
CA MET A 164 -1.74 -3.13 20.97
C MET A 164 -0.86 -2.20 21.81
N PRO A 165 -0.68 -0.91 21.47
CA PRO A 165 0.10 0.00 22.32
C PRO A 165 -0.43 0.19 23.75
N LEU A 166 -1.68 -0.20 24.04
CA LEU A 166 -2.21 -0.18 25.41
C LEU A 166 -1.63 -1.28 26.30
N ASN A 167 -1.01 -2.31 25.73
CA ASN A 167 -0.31 -3.35 26.48
C ASN A 167 1.09 -2.86 26.87
N ALA A 168 1.24 -2.46 28.14
CA ALA A 168 2.50 -1.93 28.68
C ALA A 168 3.69 -2.92 28.56
N SER A 169 3.44 -4.22 28.39
CA SER A 169 4.48 -5.23 28.23
C SER A 169 5.12 -5.25 26.83
N LEU A 170 4.55 -4.54 25.85
CA LEU A 170 5.04 -4.55 24.46
C LEU A 170 6.03 -3.43 24.14
N GLY A 171 6.26 -2.47 25.05
CA GLY A 171 7.33 -1.48 24.92
C GLY A 171 7.04 -0.28 24.01
N TYR A 172 5.78 0.00 23.67
CA TYR A 172 5.39 1.20 22.92
C TYR A 172 5.62 2.49 23.72
N THR A 173 5.80 3.59 22.99
CA THR A 173 5.96 4.94 23.56
C THR A 173 4.65 5.52 24.11
N LYS A 174 4.73 6.55 24.96
CA LYS A 174 3.54 7.24 25.49
C LYS A 174 2.76 7.95 24.38
N GLU A 175 3.47 8.44 23.38
CA GLU A 175 2.95 9.06 22.18
C GLU A 175 2.10 8.07 21.39
N GLU A 176 2.58 6.84 21.21
CA GLU A 176 1.86 5.75 20.55
C GLU A 176 0.63 5.26 21.34
N VAL A 177 0.72 5.19 22.67
CA VAL A 177 -0.44 4.93 23.55
C VAL A 177 -1.53 5.98 23.32
N ASN A 178 -1.16 7.25 23.17
CA ASN A 178 -2.11 8.33 22.91
C ASN A 178 -2.64 8.27 21.46
N MET A 179 -1.80 7.89 20.50
CA MET A 179 -2.18 7.72 19.11
C MET A 179 -3.19 6.59 18.92
N THR A 180 -2.95 5.41 19.51
CA THR A 180 -3.88 4.27 19.39
C THR A 180 -5.26 4.60 19.96
N LYS A 181 -5.32 5.33 21.09
CA LYS A 181 -6.61 5.77 21.67
C LYS A 181 -7.39 6.64 20.70
N LYS A 182 -6.73 7.52 19.94
CA LYS A 182 -7.37 8.36 18.92
C LYS A 182 -7.83 7.50 17.74
N PHE A 183 -6.98 6.60 17.23
CA PHE A 183 -7.33 5.70 16.13
C PHE A 183 -8.55 4.83 16.45
N MET A 184 -8.53 4.13 17.59
CA MET A 184 -9.65 3.33 18.07
C MET A 184 -10.93 4.17 18.19
N LYS A 185 -10.82 5.42 18.70
CA LYS A 185 -11.96 6.33 18.79
C LYS A 185 -12.52 6.69 17.41
N HIS A 186 -11.68 7.00 16.42
CA HIS A 186 -12.12 7.29 15.05
C HIS A 186 -12.82 6.09 14.41
N TRP A 187 -12.24 4.89 14.52
CA TRP A 187 -12.83 3.65 14.03
C TRP A 187 -14.17 3.33 14.70
N ALA A 188 -14.25 3.43 16.03
CA ALA A 188 -15.48 3.16 16.79
C ALA A 188 -16.58 4.20 16.52
N ASN A 189 -16.20 5.46 16.29
CA ASN A 189 -17.16 6.50 15.90
C ASN A 189 -17.72 6.22 14.52
N PHE A 190 -16.86 5.96 13.53
CA PHE A 190 -17.30 5.62 12.18
C PHE A 190 -18.22 4.39 12.17
N ALA A 191 -17.89 3.35 12.93
CA ALA A 191 -18.76 2.17 13.05
C ALA A 191 -20.14 2.49 13.65
N ARG A 192 -20.25 3.51 14.52
CA ARG A 192 -21.49 3.89 15.19
C ARG A 192 -22.35 4.83 14.34
N THR A 193 -21.73 5.76 13.61
CA THR A 193 -22.44 6.90 13.02
C THR A 193 -22.21 7.11 11.52
N GLY A 194 -21.31 6.36 10.90
CA GLY A 194 -20.64 6.85 9.69
C GLY A 194 -19.84 8.11 9.97
#